data_AF-A0A355WJH9-F1
#
_entry.id   AF-A0A355WJH9-F1
#
_cell.length_a   1.000
_cell.length_b   1.000
_cell.length_c   1.000
_cell.angle_alpha   90.00
_cell.angle_beta   90.00
_cell.angle_gamma   90.00
#
_symmetry.space_group_name_H-M   'P 1'
#
loop_
_entity.id
_entity.type
_entity.pdbx_description
1 polymer ?
#
loop_
_entity_poly.entity_id
_entity_poly.type
_entity_poly.pdbx_seq_one_letter_code
_entity_poly.pdbx_strand_id
1 'polypeptide(L)'
;CLAMIPGVSRSGATIVGALALGADRRAAAEFSFFLSMPTMAGAFAYDLYKNRDVLDASALSEIAFGFVAAFLAAILVVRWVLGYVSRNGFTLFGWWRIIVGTAALIGIWLI
;
A
#
# COMPACT_ATOMS: atom_id res chain seq x y z
N CYS A 1 -1.35 3.28 13.43
CA CYS A 1 -2.44 4.26 13.48
C CYS A 1 -2.35 5.33 12.40
N LEU A 2 -1.18 5.95 12.13
CA LEU A 2 -1.04 6.98 11.08
C LEU A 2 -1.55 6.55 9.70
N ALA A 3 -1.46 5.26 9.37
CA ALA A 3 -2.00 4.67 8.14
C ALA A 3 -3.53 4.78 7.98
N MET A 4 -4.27 5.15 9.04
CA MET A 4 -5.72 5.37 8.97
C MET A 4 -6.08 6.70 8.31
N ILE A 5 -5.13 7.64 8.20
CA ILE A 5 -5.33 8.89 7.48
C ILE A 5 -5.24 8.58 5.97
N PRO A 6 -6.31 8.80 5.18
CA PRO A 6 -6.28 8.53 3.75
C PRO A 6 -5.11 9.23 3.06
N GLY A 7 -4.41 8.53 2.16
CA GLY A 7 -3.20 9.01 1.50
C GLY A 7 -1.89 8.73 2.24
N VAL A 8 -1.92 8.48 3.56
CA VAL A 8 -0.75 7.97 4.28
C VAL A 8 -0.52 6.52 3.87
N SER A 9 0.68 6.22 3.36
CA SER A 9 1.01 4.84 3.00
C SER A 9 1.14 3.99 4.27
N ARG A 10 0.37 2.90 4.32
CA ARG A 10 0.49 1.89 5.38
C ARG A 10 1.93 1.39 5.51
N SER A 11 2.53 0.92 4.42
CA SER A 11 3.90 0.41 4.45
C SER A 11 4.92 1.48 4.84
N GLY A 12 4.75 2.72 4.36
CA GLY A 12 5.59 3.84 4.75
C GLY A 12 5.52 4.13 6.24
N ALA A 13 4.31 4.22 6.81
CA ALA A 13 4.11 4.48 8.23
C ALA A 13 4.72 3.38 9.12
N THR A 14 4.55 2.11 8.75
CA THR A 14 5.08 0.98 9.54
C THR A 14 6.59 0.83 9.40
N ILE A 15 7.13 1.03 8.19
CA ILE A 15 8.58 0.95 7.96
C ILE A 15 9.30 2.10 8.66
N VAL A 16 8.86 3.35 8.45
CA VAL A 16 9.49 4.52 9.09
C VAL A 16 9.38 4.41 10.61
N GLY A 17 8.25 3.94 11.13
CA GLY A 17 8.09 3.66 12.56
C GLY A 17 9.09 2.62 13.06
N ALA A 18 9.25 1.48 12.36
CA ALA A 18 10.22 0.45 12.74
C ALA A 18 11.68 0.95 12.67
N LEU A 19 12.02 1.72 11.63
CA LEU A 19 13.34 2.35 11.49
C LEU A 19 13.62 3.34 12.63
N ALA A 20 12.62 4.15 13.01
CA ALA A 20 12.74 5.09 14.13
C ALA A 20 12.95 4.38 15.48
N LEU A 21 12.47 3.14 15.60
CA LEU A 21 12.69 2.26 16.75
C LEU A 21 14.01 1.46 16.67
N GLY A 22 14.83 1.68 15.64
CA GLY A 22 16.16 1.07 15.49
C GLY A 22 16.19 -0.26 14.74
N ALA A 23 15.09 -0.68 14.10
CA ALA A 23 15.12 -1.85 13.21
C ALA A 23 15.96 -1.56 11.96
N ASP A 24 16.61 -2.57 11.41
CA ASP A 24 17.28 -2.43 10.12
C ASP A 24 16.25 -2.36 8.97
N ARG A 25 16.69 -1.84 7.81
CA ARG A 25 15.82 -1.64 6.64
C ARG A 25 15.12 -2.90 6.15
N ARG A 26 15.80 -4.05 6.23
CA ARG A 26 15.26 -5.32 5.77
C ARG A 26 14.22 -5.83 6.76
N ALA A 27 14.56 -5.88 8.05
CA ALA A 27 13.61 -6.28 9.09
C ALA A 27 12.36 -5.38 9.12
N ALA A 28 12.53 -4.06 8.98
CA ALA A 28 11.41 -3.11 8.92
C ALA A 28 10.47 -3.40 7.73
N ALA A 29 11.04 -3.71 6.56
CA ALA A 29 10.26 -4.04 5.37
C ALA A 29 9.56 -5.40 5.50
N GLU A 30 10.25 -6.43 5.98
CA GLU A 30 9.68 -7.76 6.21
C GLU A 30 8.55 -7.70 7.25
N PHE A 31 8.76 -7.01 8.38
CA PHE A 31 7.73 -6.75 9.39
C PHE A 31 6.51 -6.06 8.78
N SER A 32 6.71 -5.01 7.97
CA SER A 32 5.63 -4.31 7.30
C SER A 32 4.83 -5.20 6.34
N PHE A 33 5.48 -6.16 5.69
CA PHE A 33 4.80 -7.15 4.83
C PHE A 33 4.01 -8.14 5.66
N PHE A 34 4.59 -8.72 6.71
CA PHE A 34 3.89 -9.67 7.58
C PHE A 34 2.68 -9.04 8.25
N LEU A 35 2.83 -7.82 8.79
CA LEU A 35 1.74 -7.06 9.38
C LEU A 35 0.61 -6.77 8.38
N SER A 36 0.94 -6.63 7.09
CA SER A 36 -0.06 -6.33 6.07
C SER A 36 -1.03 -7.46 5.77
N MET A 37 -0.61 -8.73 5.93
CA MET A 37 -1.45 -9.88 5.61
C MET A 37 -2.75 -9.92 6.44
N PRO A 38 -2.71 -9.95 7.79
CA PRO A 38 -3.94 -9.96 8.58
C PRO A 38 -4.70 -8.63 8.51
N THR A 39 -3.99 -7.49 8.44
CA THR A 39 -4.64 -6.17 8.46
C THR A 39 -5.39 -5.87 7.18
N MET A 40 -4.83 -6.19 6.01
CA MET A 40 -5.51 -5.97 4.73
C MET A 40 -6.56 -7.03 4.44
N ALA A 41 -6.33 -8.29 4.84
CA ALA A 41 -7.37 -9.32 4.73
C ALA A 41 -8.61 -8.92 5.54
N GLY A 42 -8.42 -8.45 6.78
CA GLY A 42 -9.50 -7.94 7.62
C GLY A 42 -10.18 -6.70 7.01
N ALA A 43 -9.39 -5.72 6.54
CA ALA A 43 -9.94 -4.52 5.91
C ALA A 43 -10.76 -4.84 4.65
N PHE A 44 -10.24 -5.72 3.77
CA PHE A 44 -10.95 -6.18 2.57
C PHE A 44 -12.24 -6.92 2.91
N ALA A 45 -12.20 -7.87 3.85
CA ALA A 45 -13.39 -8.62 4.23
C ALA A 45 -14.47 -7.71 4.83
N TYR A 46 -14.06 -6.74 5.64
CA TYR A 46 -14.98 -5.76 6.23
C TYR A 46 -15.58 -4.82 5.18
N ASP A 47 -14.77 -4.38 4.21
CA ASP A 47 -15.22 -3.52 3.12
C ASP A 47 -16.20 -4.24 2.19
N LEU A 48 -15.92 -5.51 1.86
CA LEU A 48 -16.81 -6.37 1.10
C LEU A 48 -18.13 -6.60 1.84
N TYR A 49 -18.08 -6.86 3.15
CA TYR A 49 -19.28 -7.02 3.96
C TYR A 49 -20.12 -5.73 4.01
N LYS A 50 -19.49 -4.57 4.15
CA LYS A 50 -20.21 -3.28 4.20
C LYS A 50 -20.84 -2.89 2.87
N ASN A 51 -20.23 -3.26 1.76
CA ASN A 51 -20.71 -2.91 0.42
C ASN A 51 -21.43 -4.06 -0.29
N ARG A 52 -21.80 -5.13 0.44
CA ARG A 52 -22.50 -6.31 -0.12
C ARG A 52 -23.79 -5.96 -0.86
N ASP A 53 -24.48 -4.89 -0.44
CA ASP A 53 -25.77 -4.50 -1.02
C ASP A 53 -25.61 -3.83 -2.40
N VAL A 54 -24.41 -3.38 -2.75
CA VAL A 54 -24.08 -2.79 -4.07
C VAL A 54 -23.31 -3.74 -5.00
N LEU A 55 -23.06 -4.98 -4.55
CA LEU A 55 -22.32 -6.00 -5.31
C LEU A 55 -23.29 -6.84 -6.16
N ASP A 56 -23.24 -6.62 -7.47
CA ASP A 56 -23.91 -7.43 -8.51
C ASP A 56 -22.93 -8.46 -9.13
N ALA A 57 -23.45 -9.41 -9.92
CA ALA A 57 -22.69 -10.39 -10.70
C ALA A 57 -21.63 -9.75 -11.62
N SER A 58 -21.90 -8.55 -12.16
CA SER A 58 -20.92 -7.76 -12.92
C SER A 58 -19.70 -7.39 -12.07
N ALA A 59 -19.91 -6.89 -10.85
CA ALA A 59 -18.84 -6.52 -9.92
C ALA A 59 -17.95 -7.70 -9.51
N LEU A 60 -18.51 -8.93 -9.41
CA LEU A 60 -17.72 -10.14 -9.15
C LEU A 60 -16.66 -10.39 -10.24
N SER A 61 -17.02 -10.19 -11.51
CA SER A 61 -16.08 -10.36 -12.62
C SER A 61 -14.97 -9.29 -12.62
N GLU A 62 -15.31 -8.04 -12.30
CA GLU A 62 -14.36 -6.94 -12.19
C GLU A 62 -13.38 -7.16 -11.03
N ILE A 63 -13.89 -7.57 -9.87
CA ILE A 63 -13.08 -7.89 -8.69
C ILE A 63 -12.14 -9.05 -8.99
N ALA A 64 -12.62 -10.12 -9.64
CA ALA A 64 -11.80 -11.27 -9.98
C ALA A 64 -10.65 -10.87 -10.93
N PHE A 65 -10.93 -10.08 -11.96
CA PHE A 65 -9.93 -9.59 -12.89
C PHE A 65 -8.89 -8.69 -12.20
N GLY A 66 -9.38 -7.71 -11.41
CA GLY A 66 -8.53 -6.80 -10.64
C GLY A 66 -7.65 -7.54 -9.63
N PHE A 67 -8.20 -8.56 -8.96
CA PHE A 67 -7.46 -9.41 -8.02
C PHE A 67 -6.31 -10.15 -8.72
N VAL A 68 -6.58 -10.82 -9.85
CA VAL A 68 -5.55 -11.55 -10.60
C VAL A 68 -4.47 -10.59 -11.12
N ALA A 69 -4.86 -9.45 -11.71
CA ALA A 69 -3.92 -8.46 -12.20
C ALA A 69 -3.03 -7.91 -11.07
N ALA A 70 -3.63 -7.54 -9.93
CA ALA A 70 -2.90 -7.05 -8.76
C ALA A 70 -1.99 -8.12 -8.14
N PHE A 71 -2.43 -9.38 -8.10
CA PHE A 71 -1.64 -10.51 -7.59
C PHE A 71 -0.39 -10.75 -8.44
N LEU A 72 -0.54 -10.80 -9.76
CA LEU A 72 0.59 -10.95 -10.68
C LEU A 72 1.56 -9.76 -10.58
N ALA A 73 1.04 -8.53 -10.53
CA ALA A 73 1.85 -7.34 -10.33
C ALA A 73 2.62 -7.39 -8.99
N ALA A 74 1.97 -7.82 -7.90
CA ALA A 74 2.61 -7.95 -6.60
C ALA A 74 3.76 -8.97 -6.62
N ILE A 75 3.58 -10.14 -7.25
CA ILE A 75 4.66 -11.15 -7.37
C ILE A 75 5.89 -10.57 -8.06
N LEU A 76 5.69 -9.82 -9.14
CA LEU A 76 6.78 -9.21 -9.91
C LEU A 76 7.47 -8.09 -9.13
N VAL A 77 6.69 -7.22 -8.49
CA VAL A 77 7.18 -5.96 -7.90
C VAL A 77 7.79 -6.17 -6.52
N VAL A 78 7.24 -7.05 -5.67
CA VAL A 78 7.65 -7.16 -4.25
C VAL A 78 9.13 -7.48 -4.12
N ARG A 79 9.63 -8.48 -4.86
CA ARG A 79 11.04 -8.90 -4.77
C ARG A 79 11.98 -7.82 -5.30
N TRP A 80 11.57 -7.12 -6.36
CA TRP A 80 12.33 -6.01 -6.91
C TRP A 80 12.41 -4.84 -5.93
N VAL A 81 11.28 -4.42 -5.34
CA VAL A 81 11.22 -3.31 -4.37
C VAL A 81 12.06 -3.60 -3.14
N LEU A 82 11.95 -4.81 -2.56
CA LEU A 82 12.77 -5.19 -1.40
C LEU A 82 14.27 -5.17 -1.73
N GLY A 83 14.64 -5.63 -2.92
CA GLY A 83 16.03 -5.57 -3.40
C GLY A 83 16.52 -4.14 -3.64
N TYR A 84 15.67 -3.27 -4.19
CA TYR A 84 16.01 -1.87 -4.44
C TYR A 84 16.19 -1.09 -3.13
N VAL A 85 15.21 -1.20 -2.23
CA VAL A 85 15.15 -0.45 -0.97
C VAL A 85 16.28 -0.84 -0.03
N SER A 86 16.64 -2.13 0.02
CA SER A 86 17.76 -2.59 0.86
C SER A 86 19.10 -1.97 0.45
N ARG A 87 19.26 -1.58 -0.83
CA ARG A 87 20.48 -0.97 -1.37
C ARG A 87 20.44 0.56 -1.40
N ASN A 88 19.31 1.13 -1.80
CA ASN A 88 19.18 2.57 -2.11
C ASN A 88 18.40 3.35 -1.03
N GLY A 89 17.74 2.66 -0.10
CA GLY A 89 16.84 3.27 0.87
C GLY A 89 15.52 3.76 0.26
N PHE A 90 14.84 4.67 0.97
CA PHE A 90 13.48 5.13 0.63
C PHE A 90 13.42 6.53 0.01
N THR A 91 14.56 7.19 -0.20
CA THR A 91 14.61 8.59 -0.64
C THR A 91 13.86 8.83 -1.95
N LEU A 92 14.01 7.93 -2.93
CA LEU A 92 13.29 8.00 -4.20
C LEU A 92 11.76 7.99 -3.99
N PHE A 93 11.26 7.10 -3.14
CA PHE A 93 9.84 7.00 -2.82
C PHE A 93 9.34 8.23 -2.05
N GLY A 94 10.18 8.83 -1.21
CA GLY A 94 9.88 10.09 -0.52
C GLY A 94 9.61 11.22 -1.52
N TRP A 95 10.54 11.45 -2.44
CA TRP A 95 10.39 12.47 -3.48
C TRP A 95 9.20 12.19 -4.40
N TRP A 96 9.01 10.92 -4.81
CA TRP A 96 7.84 10.54 -5.60
C TRP A 96 6.52 10.91 -4.89
N ARG A 97 6.41 10.66 -3.58
CA ARG A 97 5.21 11.02 -2.79
C ARG A 97 4.99 12.53 -2.72
N ILE A 98 6.06 13.32 -2.58
CA ILE A 98 5.96 14.80 -2.55
C ILE A 98 5.44 15.30 -3.90
N ILE A 99 6.00 14.80 -5.00
CA ILE A 99 5.60 15.21 -6.36
C ILE A 99 4.14 14.83 -6.61
N VAL A 100 3.76 13.57 -6.39
CA VAL A 100 2.39 13.09 -6.62
C VAL A 100 1.38 13.78 -5.70
N GLY A 101 1.71 13.97 -4.43
CA GLY A 101 0.85 14.69 -3.48
C GLY A 101 0.65 16.15 -3.88
N THR A 102 1.71 16.82 -4.33
CA THR A 102 1.61 18.20 -4.83
C THR A 102 0.77 18.28 -6.10
N ALA A 103 0.98 17.36 -7.04
CA ALA A 103 0.18 17.29 -8.27
C ALA A 103 -1.32 17.04 -7.97
N ALA A 104 -1.63 16.17 -7.01
CA ALA A 104 -3.00 15.93 -6.57
C ALA A 104 -3.64 17.18 -5.95
N LEU A 105 -2.90 17.92 -5.11
CA LEU A 105 -3.38 19.19 -4.54
C LEU A 105 -3.66 20.24 -5.62
N ILE A 106 -2.78 20.36 -6.61
CA ILE A 106 -3.00 21.25 -7.76
C ILE A 106 -4.23 20.80 -8.55
N GLY A 107 -4.36 19.50 -8.83
CA GLY A 107 -5.50 18.95 -9.57
C GLY A 107 -6.83 19.23 -8.88
N ILE A 108 -6.90 19.10 -7.55
CA ILE A 108 -8.09 19.45 -6.76
C ILE A 108 -8.36 20.96 -6.82
N TRP A 109 -7.32 21.80 -6.81
CA TRP A 109 -7.49 23.26 -6.86
C TRP A 109 -7.97 23.77 -8.23
N LEU A 110 -7.76 23.00 -9.30
CA LEU A 110 -8.17 23.33 -10.67
C LEU A 110 -9.60 22.89 -11.02
N ILE A 111 -10.25 22.07 -10.19
CA ILE A 111 -11.63 21.58 -10.35
C ILE A 111 -12.56 22.43 -9.49
#